data_AF-A0A7S1K3G1-F1
#
_entry.id   AF-A0A7S1K3G1-F1
#
_cell.length_a   1.000
_cell.length_b   1.000
_cell.length_c   1.000
_cell.angle_alpha   90.00
_cell.angle_beta   90.00
_cell.angle_gamma   90.00
#
_symmetry.space_group_name_H-M   'P 1'
#
loop_
_entity.id
_entity.type
_entity.pdbx_description
1 polymer ?
#
loop_
_entity_poly.entity_id
_entity_poly.type
_entity_poly.pdbx_seq_one_letter_code
_entity_poly.pdbx_strand_id
1 'polypeptide(L)'
;AMLRGACVNHGGRAVTLTAPNGIAQQNVIKGALKSAGLQPNDVDFLEAHGTGTALGDPIEVAALKAVFAKSRRDAGVSPLAIGAVKTHIGHLEGAAGMAGVLK
;
A
#
# COMPACT_ATOMS: atom_id res chain seq x y z
N ALA A 1 17.58 -8.48 -0.51
CA ALA A 1 16.52 -7.97 0.39
C ALA A 1 16.05 -9.11 1.32
N MET A 2 15.40 -8.78 2.45
CA MET A 2 14.80 -9.77 3.36
C MET A 2 13.30 -9.49 3.49
N LEU A 3 12.45 -10.50 3.34
CA LEU A 3 11.02 -10.38 3.59
C LEU A 3 10.77 -10.38 5.10
N ARG A 4 10.47 -9.20 5.67
CA ARG A 4 10.26 -9.04 7.12
C ARG A 4 8.89 -9.49 7.60
N GLY A 5 7.86 -9.38 6.75
CA GLY A 5 6.49 -9.75 7.07
C GLY A 5 5.59 -9.61 5.84
N ALA A 6 4.42 -10.25 5.89
CA ALA A 6 3.42 -10.20 4.84
C ALA A 6 2.02 -10.29 5.46
N CYS A 7 1.02 -9.76 4.77
CA CYS A 7 -0.37 -9.86 5.18
C CYS A 7 -1.27 -9.90 3.96
N VAL A 8 -2.34 -10.69 4.05
CA VAL A 8 -3.40 -10.76 3.05
C VAL A 8 -4.75 -10.61 3.75
N ASN A 9 -5.70 -9.96 3.10
CA ASN A 9 -7.09 -9.89 3.55
C ASN A 9 -8.04 -9.75 2.35
N HIS A 10 -9.32 -9.48 2.62
CA HIS A 10 -10.34 -9.29 1.59
C HIS A 10 -11.07 -7.96 1.79
N GLY A 11 -11.54 -7.36 0.68
CA GLY A 11 -12.29 -6.10 0.69
C GLY A 11 -13.66 -6.18 1.39
N GLY A 12 -14.16 -7.39 1.63
CA GLY A 12 -15.43 -7.62 2.30
C GLY A 12 -16.61 -7.01 1.53
N ARG A 13 -17.61 -6.49 2.27
CA ARG A 13 -18.76 -5.82 1.66
C ARG A 13 -18.37 -4.42 1.19
N ALA A 14 -18.61 -4.14 -0.09
CA ALA A 14 -18.37 -2.86 -0.74
C ALA A 14 -19.58 -2.43 -1.58
N VAL A 15 -19.55 -1.21 -2.14
CA VAL A 15 -20.64 -0.64 -2.95
C VAL A 15 -20.90 -1.45 -4.21
N THR A 16 -19.86 -2.03 -4.81
CA THR A 16 -19.95 -3.00 -5.92
C THR A 16 -18.96 -4.14 -5.67
N LEU A 17 -19.09 -5.23 -6.42
CA LEU A 17 -18.21 -6.40 -6.31
C LEU A 17 -16.72 -6.05 -6.53
N THR A 18 -16.44 -5.10 -7.42
CA THR A 18 -15.08 -4.70 -7.83
C THR A 18 -14.62 -3.38 -7.21
N ALA A 19 -15.44 -2.74 -6.38
CA ALA A 19 -15.05 -1.50 -5.72
C ALA A 19 -13.96 -1.77 -4.67
N PRO A 20 -12.84 -1.02 -4.69
CA PRO A 20 -11.81 -1.16 -3.67
C PRO A 20 -12.31 -0.66 -2.31
N ASN A 21 -11.78 -1.23 -1.23
CA ASN A 21 -12.14 -0.87 0.14
C ASN A 21 -10.94 -0.30 0.90
N GLY A 22 -10.94 1.01 1.13
CA GLY A 22 -9.85 1.71 1.81
C GLY A 22 -9.62 1.28 3.25
N ILE A 23 -10.66 0.89 4.01
CA ILE A 23 -10.50 0.39 5.37
C ILE A 23 -9.83 -0.99 5.36
N ALA A 24 -10.22 -1.86 4.42
CA ALA A 24 -9.55 -3.14 4.24
C ALA A 24 -8.07 -2.96 3.86
N GLN A 25 -7.76 -1.99 3.00
CA GLN A 25 -6.37 -1.64 2.66
C GLN A 25 -5.58 -1.13 3.88
N GLN A 26 -6.15 -0.26 4.72
CA GLN A 26 -5.50 0.16 5.96
C GLN A 26 -5.20 -1.04 6.88
N ASN A 27 -6.15 -1.97 7.00
CA ASN A 27 -6.00 -3.14 7.86
C ASN A 27 -4.91 -4.10 7.35
N VAL A 28 -4.81 -4.33 6.04
CA VAL A 28 -3.76 -5.21 5.49
C VAL A 28 -2.37 -4.58 5.65
N ILE A 29 -2.25 -3.27 5.48
CA ILE A 29 -0.97 -2.56 5.69
C ILE A 29 -0.57 -2.62 7.16
N LYS A 30 -1.49 -2.32 8.09
CA LYS A 30 -1.22 -2.44 9.55
C LYS A 30 -0.87 -3.88 9.94
N GLY A 31 -1.52 -4.87 9.33
CA GLY A 31 -1.22 -6.28 9.52
C GLY A 31 0.19 -6.65 9.05
N ALA A 32 0.62 -6.15 7.89
CA ALA A 32 1.96 -6.37 7.36
C ALA A 32 3.04 -5.71 8.23
N LEU A 33 2.83 -4.46 8.67
CA LEU A 33 3.71 -3.77 9.61
C LEU A 33 3.85 -4.55 10.93
N LYS A 34 2.72 -5.00 11.50
CA LYS A 34 2.72 -5.81 12.71
C LYS A 34 3.46 -7.14 12.51
N SER A 35 3.21 -7.84 11.40
CA SER A 35 3.92 -9.08 11.06
C SER A 35 5.42 -8.88 10.91
N ALA A 36 5.85 -7.70 10.47
CA ALA A 36 7.26 -7.34 10.30
C ALA A 36 7.92 -6.80 11.57
N GLY A 37 7.14 -6.52 12.63
CA GLY A 37 7.60 -5.82 13.83
C GLY A 37 8.05 -4.39 13.54
N LEU A 38 7.43 -3.72 12.56
CA LEU A 38 7.79 -2.37 12.12
C LEU A 38 6.72 -1.36 12.48
N GLN A 39 7.14 -0.12 12.71
CA GLN A 39 6.30 1.06 12.81
C GLN A 39 6.17 1.76 11.45
N PRO A 40 5.12 2.58 11.23
CA PRO A 40 4.96 3.28 9.95
C PRO A 40 6.13 4.20 9.58
N ASN A 41 6.82 4.77 10.56
CA ASN A 41 8.00 5.61 10.35
C ASN A 41 9.29 4.83 10.00
N ASP A 42 9.28 3.49 10.12
CA ASP A 42 10.40 2.63 9.69
C ASP A 42 10.37 2.33 8.17
N VAL A 43 9.32 2.77 7.46
CA VAL A 43 9.14 2.54 6.01
C VAL A 43 9.43 3.81 5.23
N ASP A 44 10.51 3.80 4.44
CA ASP A 44 10.93 4.98 3.66
C ASP A 44 10.23 5.09 2.30
N PHE A 45 9.97 3.95 1.66
CA PHE A 45 9.38 3.86 0.33
C PHE A 45 8.26 2.83 0.28
N LEU A 46 7.21 3.14 -0.49
CA LEU A 46 6.12 2.24 -0.78
C LEU A 46 5.92 2.10 -2.29
N GLU A 47 6.02 0.85 -2.75
CA GLU A 47 5.62 0.44 -4.09
C GLU A 47 4.10 0.18 -4.09
N ALA A 48 3.35 1.10 -4.69
CA ALA A 48 1.90 1.12 -4.67
C ALA A 48 1.28 0.12 -5.67
N HIS A 49 0.02 -0.21 -5.46
CA HIS A 49 -0.78 -0.87 -6.49
C HIS A 49 -0.89 0.02 -7.72
N GLY A 50 -1.26 1.29 -7.57
CA GLY A 50 -1.03 2.36 -8.55
C GLY A 50 -1.51 2.02 -9.96
N THR A 51 -2.79 1.66 -10.10
CA THR A 51 -3.39 1.28 -11.39
C THR A 51 -3.73 2.46 -12.30
N GLY A 52 -3.64 3.70 -11.82
CA GLY A 52 -3.97 4.88 -12.60
C GLY A 52 -5.47 5.11 -12.75
N THR A 53 -6.28 4.58 -11.84
CA THR A 53 -7.75 4.69 -11.94
C THR A 53 -8.27 5.88 -11.14
N ALA A 54 -9.25 6.61 -11.69
CA ALA A 54 -9.81 7.80 -11.04
C ALA A 54 -10.48 7.52 -9.69
N LEU A 55 -10.91 6.27 -9.45
CA LEU A 55 -11.52 5.84 -8.19
C LEU A 55 -10.52 5.16 -7.25
N GLY A 56 -9.72 4.23 -7.78
CA GLY A 56 -8.84 3.38 -6.95
C GLY A 56 -7.65 4.14 -6.36
N ASP A 57 -7.02 5.00 -7.14
CA ASP A 57 -5.80 5.70 -6.69
C ASP A 57 -6.08 6.67 -5.52
N PRO A 58 -7.18 7.46 -5.51
CA PRO A 58 -7.56 8.24 -4.33
C PRO A 58 -7.82 7.38 -3.09
N ILE A 59 -8.42 6.20 -3.26
CA ILE A 59 -8.72 5.27 -2.15
C ILE A 59 -7.43 4.69 -1.57
N GLU A 60 -6.50 4.28 -2.44
CA GLU A 60 -5.18 3.78 -2.03
C GLU A 60 -4.40 4.85 -1.27
N VAL A 61 -4.27 6.06 -1.83
CA VAL A 61 -3.54 7.16 -1.18
C VAL A 61 -4.18 7.56 0.15
N ALA A 62 -5.51 7.56 0.26
CA ALA A 62 -6.20 7.83 1.51
C ALA A 62 -5.90 6.76 2.57
N ALA A 63 -5.86 5.48 2.20
CA ALA A 63 -5.46 4.39 3.09
C ALA A 63 -4.02 4.54 3.57
N LEU A 64 -3.08 4.88 2.67
CA LEU A 64 -1.68 5.15 3.03
C LEU A 64 -1.57 6.32 4.00
N LYS A 65 -2.24 7.44 3.73
CA LYS A 65 -2.26 8.61 4.63
C LYS A 65 -2.76 8.24 6.03
N ALA A 66 -3.84 7.45 6.11
CA ALA A 66 -4.41 7.01 7.39
C ALA A 66 -3.47 6.13 8.22
N VAL A 67 -2.56 5.38 7.58
CA VAL A 67 -1.57 4.53 8.27
C VAL A 67 -0.29 5.28 8.59
N PHE A 68 0.27 6.02 7.63
CA PHE A 68 1.63 6.53 7.71
C PHE A 68 1.73 7.99 8.16
N ALA A 69 0.78 8.86 7.78
CA ALA A 69 1.00 10.31 7.83
C ALA A 69 1.11 10.88 9.26
N LYS A 70 0.35 10.36 10.22
CA LYS A 70 0.42 10.83 11.61
C LYS A 70 1.74 10.41 12.27
N SER A 71 2.06 9.12 12.25
CA SER A 71 3.29 8.59 12.86
C SER A 71 4.55 9.27 12.31
N ARG A 72 4.62 9.50 10.99
CA ARG A 72 5.77 10.19 10.38
C ARG A 72 5.87 11.66 10.78
N ARG A 73 4.74 12.37 10.84
CA ARG A 73 4.69 13.77 11.32
C ARG A 73 5.10 13.89 12.78
N ASP A 74 4.58 13.03 13.64
CA ASP A 74 4.87 13.03 15.08
C ASP A 74 6.35 12.68 15.34
N ALA A 75 6.95 11.84 14.49
CA ALA A 75 8.37 11.51 14.53
C ALA A 75 9.29 12.56 13.87
N GLY A 76 8.74 13.60 13.22
CA GLY A 76 9.52 14.62 12.53
C GLY A 76 10.31 14.11 11.31
N VAL A 77 9.90 12.98 10.71
CA VAL A 77 10.58 12.41 9.54
C VAL A 77 9.92 12.87 8.22
N SER A 78 10.63 12.68 7.11
CA SER A 78 10.13 13.00 5.78
C SER A 78 8.80 12.30 5.47
N PRO A 79 7.93 12.86 4.61
CA PRO A 79 6.76 12.14 4.11
C PRO A 79 7.15 10.80 3.45
N LEU A 80 6.24 9.83 3.47
CA LEU A 80 6.43 8.54 2.80
C LEU A 80 6.63 8.76 1.29
N ALA A 81 7.71 8.23 0.72
CA ALA A 81 7.89 8.20 -0.72
C ALA A 81 7.04 7.08 -1.34
N ILE A 82 6.37 7.37 -2.45
CA ILE A 82 5.45 6.44 -3.12
C ILE A 82 5.77 6.38 -4.60
N GLY A 83 5.73 5.19 -5.19
CA GLY A 83 5.87 4.99 -6.63
C GLY A 83 5.08 3.77 -7.11
N ALA A 84 4.97 3.59 -8.43
CA ALA A 84 4.34 2.41 -9.02
C ALA A 84 5.06 2.03 -10.33
N VAL A 85 5.50 0.78 -10.45
CA VAL A 85 6.20 0.23 -11.61
C VAL A 85 5.29 0.17 -12.83
N LYS A 86 3.96 0.11 -12.60
CA LYS A 86 2.94 0.07 -13.66
C LYS A 86 2.96 1.30 -14.55
N THR A 87 3.51 2.44 -14.08
CA THR A 87 3.70 3.63 -14.93
C THR A 87 4.76 3.43 -16.01
N HIS A 88 5.63 2.43 -15.88
CA HIS A 88 6.71 2.14 -16.82
C HIS A 88 6.40 0.94 -17.72
N ILE A 89 5.77 -0.11 -17.17
CA ILE A 89 5.61 -1.41 -17.85
C ILE A 89 4.16 -1.90 -17.91
N GLY A 90 3.20 -1.06 -17.50
CA GLY A 90 1.78 -1.42 -17.50
C GLY A 90 1.35 -2.37 -16.38
N HIS A 91 0.08 -2.76 -16.39
CA HIS A 91 -0.50 -3.65 -15.41
C HIS A 91 -0.32 -5.12 -15.83
N LEU A 92 0.71 -5.78 -15.28
CA LEU A 92 1.04 -7.17 -15.61
C LEU A 92 0.14 -8.22 -14.92
N GLU A 93 -1.03 -7.83 -14.43
CA GLU A 93 -2.05 -8.70 -13.83
C GLU A 93 -1.46 -9.67 -12.77
N GLY A 94 -1.46 -10.98 -13.04
CA GLY A 94 -0.93 -12.01 -12.14
C GLY A 94 0.55 -11.85 -11.81
N ALA A 95 1.33 -11.16 -12.66
CA ALA A 95 2.73 -10.86 -12.43
C ALA A 95 2.97 -9.46 -11.80
N ALA A 96 1.94 -8.65 -11.60
CA ALA A 96 2.08 -7.27 -11.12
C ALA A 96 2.76 -7.17 -9.74
N GLY A 97 2.50 -8.14 -8.85
CA GLY A 97 3.16 -8.20 -7.54
C GLY A 97 4.66 -8.47 -7.65
N MET A 98 5.05 -9.45 -8.47
CA MET A 98 6.46 -9.79 -8.67
C MET A 98 7.25 -8.66 -9.32
N ALA A 99 6.66 -7.97 -10.30
CA ALA A 99 7.30 -6.79 -10.90
C ALA A 99 7.57 -5.68 -9.89
N GLY A 100 6.65 -5.46 -8.93
CA GLY A 100 6.85 -4.49 -7.85
C GLY A 100 7.95 -4.90 -6.87
N VAL A 101 8.08 -6.20 -6.55
CA VAL A 101 9.15 -6.71 -5.68
C VAL A 101 10.54 -6.64 -6.34
N LEU A 102 10.60 -6.72 -7.66
CA LEU A 102 11.87 -6.72 -8.42
C LEU A 102 12.44 -5.32 -8.70
N LYS A 103 11.61 -4.27 -8.65
CA LYS A 103 12.03 -2.87 -8.79
C LYS A 103 12.80 -2.41 -7.56
#